data_AF-A0A1D3UH79-F1
#
_entry.id   AF-A0A1D3UH79-F1
#
_cell.length_a   1.000
_cell.length_b   1.000
_cell.length_c   1.000
_cell.angle_alpha   90.00
_cell.angle_beta   90.00
_cell.angle_gamma   90.00
#
_symmetry.space_group_name_H-M   'P 1'
#
loop_
_entity.id
_entity.type
_entity.pdbx_description
1 polymer ?
#
loop_
_entity_poly.entity_id
_entity_poly.type
_entity_poly.pdbx_seq_one_letter_code
_entity_poly.pdbx_strand_id
1 'polypeptide(L)' 'MLTPVKAIKGQCEELKQRDKAFNALFSTAVSKVGQPIGAFFNWLNEKTNIQRAMKVISINGLLVHIYGKLAIAFLYLIF' A
#
# COMPACT_ATOMS: atom_id res chain seq x y z
N MET A 1 4.28 11.27 -10.77
CA MET A 1 3.90 10.45 -9.60
C MET A 1 3.52 11.42 -8.48
N LEU A 2 2.27 11.45 -8.03
CA LEU A 2 1.84 12.31 -6.93
C LEU A 2 2.27 11.68 -5.61
N THR A 3 3.04 12.39 -4.81
CA THR A 3 3.52 11.94 -3.49
C THR A 3 3.16 12.97 -2.43
N PRO A 4 2.97 12.55 -1.17
CA PRO A 4 2.79 13.47 -0.06
C PRO A 4 3.93 14.49 -0.01
N VAL A 5 3.62 15.73 0.36
CA VAL A 5 4.61 16.80 0.43
C VAL A 5 5.52 16.55 1.63
N LYS A 6 6.82 16.39 1.37
CA LYS A 6 7.83 16.22 2.42
C LYS A 6 8.23 17.60 2.97
N ALA A 7 8.37 17.70 4.28
CA ALA A 7 8.85 18.93 4.92
C ALA A 7 10.30 19.25 4.47
N ILE A 8 10.54 20.53 4.14
CA ILE A 8 11.85 21.01 3.69
C ILE A 8 12.66 21.46 4.92
N LYS A 9 13.88 20.94 5.07
CA LYS A 9 14.78 21.28 6.18
C LYS A 9 15.32 22.70 5.95
N GLY A 10 15.22 23.59 6.96
CA GLY A 10 15.70 24.97 6.90
C GLY A 10 14.73 25.99 6.27
N GLN A 11 13.49 25.60 5.95
CA GLN A 11 12.49 26.51 5.40
C GLN A 11 11.97 27.49 6.47
N CYS A 12 11.79 28.76 6.09
CA CYS A 12 11.26 29.81 6.97
C CYS A 12 9.91 29.41 7.57
N GLU A 13 9.73 29.63 8.89
CA GLU A 13 8.53 29.20 9.62
C GLU A 13 7.25 29.89 9.13
N GLU A 14 7.35 31.14 8.66
CA GLU A 14 6.23 31.88 8.09
C GLU A 14 5.72 31.23 6.79
N LEU A 15 6.63 30.78 5.92
CA LEU A 15 6.28 30.08 4.68
C LEU A 15 5.67 28.71 4.98
N LYS A 16 6.24 27.97 5.94
CA LYS A 16 5.65 26.70 6.39
C LYS A 16 4.24 26.87 6.92
N GLN A 17 3.99 27.91 7.73
CA GLN A 17 2.65 28.18 8.28
C GLN A 17 1.66 28.53 7.18
N ARG A 18 2.04 29.36 6.21
CA ARG A 18 1.18 29.73 5.07
C ARG A 18 0.78 28.51 4.23
N ASP A 19 1.73 27.64 3.93
CA ASP A 19 1.48 26.48 3.06
C ASP A 19 0.94 25.25 3.83
N LYS A 20 0.91 25.29 5.16
CA LYS A 20 0.55 24.15 6.02
C LYS A 20 -0.80 23.55 5.67
N ALA A 21 -1.83 24.38 5.54
CA ALA A 21 -3.19 23.92 5.29
C ALA A 21 -3.30 23.24 3.91
N PHE A 22 -2.70 23.84 2.88
CA PHE A 22 -2.67 23.28 1.53
C PHE A 22 -1.89 21.97 1.48
N ASN A 23 -0.67 21.95 2.02
CA ASN A 23 0.19 20.77 2.02
C ASN A 23 -0.44 19.60 2.80
N ALA A 24 -1.14 19.89 3.91
CA ALA A 24 -1.88 18.89 4.67
C ALA A 24 -3.03 18.31 3.83
N LEU A 25 -3.88 19.16 3.24
CA LEU A 25 -5.00 18.73 2.41
C LEU A 25 -4.53 17.89 1.21
N PHE A 26 -3.52 18.36 0.50
CA PHE A 26 -2.93 17.66 -0.64
C PHE A 26 -2.34 16.31 -0.23
N SER A 27 -1.56 16.27 0.85
CA SER A 27 -0.94 15.03 1.33
C SER A 27 -2.00 14.02 1.81
N THR A 28 -3.07 14.47 2.46
CA THR A 28 -4.21 13.62 2.81
C THR A 28 -4.93 13.09 1.58
N ALA A 29 -5.17 13.92 0.57
CA ALA A 29 -5.81 13.49 -0.67
C ALA A 29 -4.97 12.42 -1.39
N VAL A 30 -3.68 12.67 -1.55
CA VAL A 30 -2.74 11.71 -2.16
C VAL A 30 -2.68 10.39 -1.36
N SER A 31 -2.64 10.49 -0.03
CA SER A 31 -2.61 9.29 0.84
C SER A 31 -3.91 8.50 0.75
N LYS A 32 -5.07 9.15 0.72
CA LYS A 32 -6.38 8.50 0.58
C LYS A 32 -6.50 7.72 -0.72
N VAL A 33 -5.89 8.18 -1.81
CA VAL A 33 -5.88 7.45 -3.09
C VAL A 33 -5.02 6.19 -3.01
N GLY A 34 -3.92 6.21 -2.25
CA GLY A 34 -3.03 5.06 -2.10
C GLY A 34 -3.47 4.05 -1.03
N GLN A 35 -4.16 4.49 0.03
CA GLN A 35 -4.61 3.64 1.14
C GLN A 35 -5.37 2.36 0.72
N PRO A 36 -6.29 2.39 -0.28
CA PRO A 36 -7.01 1.21 -0.73
C PRO A 36 -6.10 0.07 -1.20
N ILE A 37 -5.00 0.39 -1.90
CA ILE A 37 -4.09 -0.64 -2.41
C ILE A 37 -3.34 -1.32 -1.25
N GLY A 38 -2.92 -0.54 -0.25
CA GLY A 38 -2.27 -1.07 0.96
C GLY A 38 -3.23 -1.91 1.80
N ALA A 39 -4.47 -1.44 1.97
CA ALA A 39 -5.51 -2.18 2.67
C ALA A 39 -5.84 -3.51 1.97
N PHE A 40 -5.91 -3.51 0.64
CA PHE A 40 -6.12 -4.71 -0.16
C PHE A 40 -5.00 -5.74 0.03
N PHE A 41 -3.73 -5.33 -0.08
CA PHE A 41 -2.61 -6.25 0.14
C PHE A 41 -2.54 -6.77 1.56
N ASN A 42 -2.88 -5.94 2.56
CA ASN A 42 -2.95 -6.38 3.95
C ASN A 42 -4.04 -7.45 4.13
N TRP A 43 -5.25 -7.19 3.64
CA TRP A 43 -6.36 -8.15 3.68
C TRP A 43 -6.00 -9.45 2.95
N LEU A 44 -5.40 -9.35 1.76
CA LEU A 44 -4.99 -10.52 0.98
C LEU A 44 -4.00 -11.38 1.76
N ASN A 45 -3.02 -10.75 2.40
CA ASN A 45 -2.03 -11.46 3.21
C ASN A 45 -2.63 -12.07 4.47
N GLU A 46 -3.55 -11.37 5.14
CA GLU A 46 -4.24 -11.89 6.33
C GLU A 46 -5.07 -13.14 6.01
N LYS A 47 -5.81 -13.13 4.89
CA LYS A 47 -6.67 -14.26 4.50
C LYS A 47 -5.90 -15.44 3.93
N THR A 48 -4.79 -15.20 3.25
CA THR A 48 -4.12 -16.25 2.45
C THR A 48 -2.68 -16.54 2.88
N ASN A 49 -2.03 -15.67 3.65
CA ASN A 49 -0.61 -15.73 3.96
C ASN A 49 0.29 -15.77 2.70
N ILE A 50 -0.07 -15.01 1.66
CA ILE A 50 0.62 -14.99 0.36
C ILE A 50 2.10 -14.60 0.46
N GLN A 51 2.49 -13.80 1.46
CA GLN A 51 3.88 -13.39 1.64
C GLN A 51 4.83 -14.54 2.03
N ARG A 52 4.29 -15.70 2.47
CA ARG A 52 5.10 -16.91 2.72
C ARG A 52 5.79 -17.43 1.44
N ALA A 53 5.39 -16.93 0.28
CA ALA A 53 6.09 -17.07 -1.00
C ALA A 53 7.61 -16.81 -0.93
N MET A 54 8.07 -15.92 -0.03
CA MET A 54 9.51 -15.63 0.15
C MET A 54 10.35 -16.85 0.58
N LYS A 55 9.73 -17.91 1.11
CA LYS A 55 10.41 -19.14 1.55
C LYS A 55 10.48 -20.19 0.44
N VAL A 56 9.89 -19.93 -0.72
CA VAL A 56 9.81 -20.89 -1.82
C VAL A 56 11.03 -20.75 -2.72
N ILE A 57 11.80 -21.84 -2.86
CA ILE A 57 13.08 -21.86 -3.59
C ILE A 57 12.88 -22.13 -5.08
N SER A 58 11.84 -22.88 -5.45
CA SER A 58 11.56 -23.26 -6.84
C SER A 58 10.55 -22.30 -7.49
N ILE A 59 10.83 -21.88 -8.73
CA ILE A 59 9.90 -21.05 -9.53
C ILE A 59 8.56 -21.74 -9.76
N ASN A 60 8.55 -23.05 -10.01
CA ASN A 60 7.32 -23.81 -10.22
C ASN A 60 6.50 -23.88 -8.92
N GLY A 61 7.17 -24.11 -7.78
CA GLY A 61 6.53 -24.06 -6.47
C GLY A 61 5.99 -22.66 -6.15
N LEU A 62 6.69 -21.60 -6.56
CA LEU A 62 6.27 -20.22 -6.34
C LEU A 62 5.01 -19.90 -7.14
N LEU A 63 4.95 -20.30 -8.41
CA LEU A 63 3.77 -20.11 -9.26
C LEU A 63 2.55 -20.81 -8.67
N VAL A 64 2.68 -22.08 -8.30
CA VAL A 64 1.58 -22.85 -7.66
C VAL A 64 1.13 -22.20 -6.36
N HIS A 65 2.08 -21.71 -5.55
CA HIS A 65 1.76 -21.00 -4.31
C HIS A 65 0.96 -19.72 -4.58
N ILE A 66 1.42 -18.86 -5.50
CA ILE A 66 0.75 -17.59 -5.80
C ILE A 66 -0.65 -17.82 -6.37
N TYR A 67 -0.78 -18.66 -7.40
CA TYR A 67 -2.08 -18.92 -8.02
C TYR A 67 -3.05 -19.63 -7.08
N GLY A 68 -2.57 -20.56 -6.25
CA GLY A 68 -3.39 -21.22 -5.24
C GLY A 68 -3.90 -20.26 -4.16
N LYS A 69 -3.04 -19.37 -3.64
CA LYS A 69 -3.47 -18.33 -2.69
C LYS A 69 -4.43 -17.33 -3.31
N LEU A 70 -4.21 -16.95 -4.56
CA LEU A 70 -5.10 -16.04 -5.28
C LEU A 70 -6.49 -16.66 -5.53
N ALA A 71 -6.55 -17.95 -5.88
CA ALA A 71 -7.82 -18.67 -6.02
C ALA A 71 -8.61 -18.67 -4.71
N ILE A 72 -7.95 -18.95 -3.59
CA ILE A 72 -8.56 -18.89 -2.25
C ILE A 72 -9.05 -17.47 -1.91
N ALA A 73 -8.27 -16.44 -2.26
CA ALA A 73 -8.69 -15.04 -2.06
C ALA A 73 -9.98 -14.71 -2.83
N PHE A 74 -10.11 -15.19 -4.07
CA PHE A 74 -11.34 -14.99 -4.85
C PHE A 74 -12.53 -15.76 -4.28
N LEU A 75 -12.32 -16.97 -3.72
CA LEU A 75 -13.38 -17.69 -3.02
C LEU A 75 -13.90 -16.90 -1.82
N TYR A 76 -13.03 -16.27 -1.04
CA TYR A 76 -13.41 -15.38 0.08
C TYR A 76 -14.16 -14.10 -0.34
N LEU A 77 -14.13 -13.72 -1.62
CA LEU A 77 -14.90 -12.57 -2.13
C LEU A 77 -16.30 -12.98 -2.59
N ILE A 78 -16.50 -14.25 -2.93
CA ILE A 78 -17.77 -14.78 -3.45
C ILE A 78 -18.67 -15.29 -2.32
N PHE A 79 -18.07 -15.92 -1.29
CA PHE A 79 -18.76 -16.54 -0.15
C PHE A 79 -18.50 -15.75 1.13
#